data_AF-A0A953U4B0-F1
#
_entry.id   AF-A0A953U4B0-F1
#
_cell.length_a   1.000
_cell.length_b   1.000
_cell.length_c   1.000
_cell.angle_alpha   90.00
_cell.angle_beta   90.00
_cell.angle_gamma   90.00
#
_symmetry.space_group_name_H-M   'P 1'
#
loop_
_entity.id
_entity.type
_entity.pdbx_description
1 polymer ?
#
loop_
_entity_poly.entity_id
_entity_poly.type
_entity_poly.pdbx_seq_one_letter_code
_entity_poly.pdbx_strand_id
1 'polypeptide(L)'
;MKILILIPVALFALACALPALHWSDNDTMFGLRALAVGWSGIFAGVFAWYANFFWTLALVLILIKRPTPALVAGLIAVAVAVTLFRDMNRELPGDEGGVTKIAITQLLPGCYVWFASLASVPLLAFLSRSK
;
A
#
# COMPACT_ATOMS: atom_id res chain seq x y z
N MET A 1 18.09 9.77 -12.38
CA MET A 1 17.34 9.51 -11.12
C MET A 1 15.86 9.84 -11.25
N LYS A 2 15.47 11.02 -11.76
CA LYS A 2 14.04 11.37 -11.96
C LYS A 2 13.24 10.32 -12.75
N ILE A 3 13.84 9.72 -13.78
CA ILE A 3 13.21 8.63 -14.55
C ILE A 3 12.97 7.36 -13.71
N LEU A 4 13.83 7.05 -12.74
CA LEU A 4 13.67 5.83 -11.94
C LEU A 4 12.50 5.94 -10.93
N ILE A 5 12.08 7.16 -10.57
CA ILE A 5 10.86 7.40 -9.79
C ILE A 5 9.61 6.93 -10.55
N LEU A 6 9.65 6.87 -11.88
CA LEU A 6 8.51 6.42 -12.67
C LEU A 6 8.20 4.94 -12.41
N ILE A 7 9.16 4.14 -11.96
CA ILE A 7 8.97 2.71 -11.68
C ILE A 7 7.97 2.50 -10.53
N PRO A 8 8.20 2.99 -9.30
CA PRO A 8 7.21 2.86 -8.22
C PRO A 8 5.85 3.44 -8.62
N VAL A 9 5.84 4.59 -9.30
CA VAL A 9 4.59 5.26 -9.71
C VAL A 9 3.81 4.43 -10.72
N ALA A 10 4.46 3.86 -11.74
CA ALA A 10 3.82 3.00 -12.72
C ALA A 10 3.29 1.70 -12.10
N LEU A 11 4.07 1.09 -11.19
CA LEU A 11 3.61 -0.08 -10.43
C LEU A 11 2.40 0.27 -9.57
N PHE A 12 2.40 1.43 -8.91
CA PHE A 12 1.26 1.87 -8.10
C PHE A 12 0.01 2.09 -8.95
N ALA A 13 0.15 2.76 -10.10
CA ALA A 13 -0.94 2.95 -11.04
C ALA A 13 -1.49 1.61 -11.58
N LEU A 14 -0.60 0.67 -11.88
CA LEU A 14 -0.98 -0.68 -12.29
C LEU A 14 -1.72 -1.43 -11.17
N ALA A 15 -1.24 -1.33 -9.93
CA ALA A 15 -1.91 -1.92 -8.76
C ALA A 15 -3.34 -1.38 -8.59
N CYS A 16 -3.56 -0.08 -8.82
CA CYS A 16 -4.88 0.52 -8.78
C CYS A 16 -5.83 -0.06 -9.84
N ALA A 17 -5.32 -0.41 -11.03
CA ALA A 17 -6.11 -0.97 -12.11
C ALA A 17 -6.42 -2.48 -11.95
N LEU A 18 -5.74 -3.17 -11.04
CA LEU A 18 -5.86 -4.62 -10.87
C LEU A 18 -6.77 -5.02 -9.70
N PRO A 19 -7.36 -6.22 -9.73
CA PRO A 19 -8.00 -6.83 -8.55
C PRO A 19 -6.99 -6.94 -7.42
N ALA A 20 -7.32 -6.41 -6.24
CA ALA A 20 -6.40 -6.33 -5.10
C ALA A 20 -6.76 -7.30 -3.99
N LEU A 21 -8.03 -7.39 -3.62
CA LEU A 21 -8.50 -8.21 -2.50
C LEU A 21 -9.76 -8.98 -2.87
N HIS A 22 -9.89 -10.19 -2.34
CA HIS A 22 -11.12 -10.97 -2.35
C HIS A 22 -11.69 -11.05 -0.94
N TRP A 23 -13.00 -10.84 -0.81
CA TRP A 23 -13.71 -10.79 0.45
C TRP A 23 -14.58 -12.03 0.66
N SER A 24 -14.92 -12.33 1.92
CA SER A 24 -15.72 -13.52 2.29
C SER A 24 -17.16 -13.51 1.76
N ASP A 25 -17.68 -12.35 1.38
CA ASP A 25 -18.99 -12.17 0.75
C ASP A 25 -18.96 -12.39 -0.77
N ASN A 26 -17.85 -12.94 -1.29
CA ASN A 26 -17.58 -13.17 -2.70
C ASN A 26 -17.42 -11.87 -3.52
N ASP A 27 -17.17 -10.72 -2.87
CA ASP A 27 -16.81 -9.47 -3.55
C ASP A 27 -15.32 -9.43 -3.89
N THR A 28 -15.00 -8.86 -5.05
CA THR A 28 -13.63 -8.62 -5.49
C THR A 28 -13.37 -7.12 -5.54
N MET A 29 -12.48 -6.67 -4.67
CA MET A 29 -12.12 -5.26 -4.59
C MET A 29 -10.89 -4.95 -5.44
N PHE A 30 -11.09 -4.05 -6.40
CA PHE A 30 -10.01 -3.48 -7.21
C PHE A 30 -9.13 -2.51 -6.40
N GLY A 31 -7.87 -2.37 -6.78
CA GLY A 31 -6.90 -1.53 -6.09
C GLY A 31 -7.31 -0.06 -5.99
N LEU A 32 -7.96 0.49 -7.02
CA LEU A 32 -8.44 1.87 -7.00
C LEU A 32 -9.54 2.05 -5.93
N ARG A 33 -10.45 1.09 -5.82
CA ARG A 33 -11.47 1.09 -4.75
C ARG A 33 -10.79 0.95 -3.39
N ALA A 34 -9.83 0.03 -3.26
CA ALA A 34 -9.05 -0.15 -2.04
C ALA A 34 -8.31 1.13 -1.61
N LEU A 35 -7.77 1.90 -2.56
CA LEU A 35 -7.14 3.19 -2.30
C LEU A 35 -8.16 4.24 -1.83
N ALA A 36 -9.34 4.29 -2.45
CA ALA A 36 -10.39 5.26 -2.13
C ALA A 36 -11.01 5.01 -0.74
N VAL A 37 -11.16 3.75 -0.31
CA VAL A 37 -11.78 3.42 0.99
C VAL A 37 -10.77 3.07 2.08
N GLY A 38 -9.54 2.68 1.74
CA GLY A 38 -8.57 2.13 2.69
C GLY A 38 -8.20 3.07 3.83
N TRP A 39 -8.36 4.39 3.66
CA TRP A 39 -8.15 5.36 4.73
C TRP A 39 -9.10 5.16 5.92
N SER A 40 -10.31 4.62 5.70
CA SER A 40 -11.26 4.34 6.78
C SER A 40 -10.90 3.08 7.59
N GLY A 41 -9.91 2.31 7.12
CA GLY A 41 -9.43 1.09 7.78
C GLY A 41 -9.02 1.30 9.24
N ILE A 42 -8.63 2.52 9.64
CA ILE A 42 -8.30 2.84 11.04
C ILE A 42 -9.46 2.56 12.01
N PHE A 43 -10.71 2.78 11.59
CA PHE A 43 -11.88 2.51 12.41
C PHE A 43 -12.10 1.01 12.61
N ALA A 44 -11.59 0.19 11.70
CA ALA A 44 -11.56 -1.26 11.79
C ALA A 44 -10.21 -1.79 12.32
N GLY A 45 -9.27 -0.93 12.72
CA GLY A 45 -7.93 -1.34 13.18
C GLY A 45 -7.06 -1.97 12.09
N VAL A 46 -7.28 -1.60 10.82
CA VAL A 46 -6.51 -1.99 9.64
C VAL A 46 -5.62 -0.81 9.22
N PHE A 47 -4.32 -0.94 9.43
CA PHE A 47 -3.36 0.17 9.22
C PHE A 47 -2.60 0.09 7.91
N ALA A 48 -2.67 -1.03 7.18
CA ALA A 48 -1.86 -1.29 6.00
C ALA A 48 -1.97 -0.18 4.93
N TRP A 49 -3.14 0.42 4.78
CA TRP A 49 -3.42 1.46 3.79
C TRP A 49 -2.66 2.76 4.02
N TYR A 50 -2.21 3.03 5.25
CA TYR A 50 -1.38 4.20 5.57
C TYR A 50 0.05 4.08 5.01
N ALA A 51 0.44 2.91 4.50
CA ALA A 51 1.66 2.76 3.73
C ALA A 51 1.72 3.72 2.53
N ASN A 52 0.56 4.05 1.94
CA ASN A 52 0.45 4.99 0.81
C ASN A 52 0.96 6.40 1.18
N PHE A 53 0.72 6.85 2.41
CA PHE A 53 1.21 8.14 2.90
C PHE A 53 2.75 8.14 2.97
N PHE A 54 3.33 7.13 3.62
CA PHE A 54 4.78 7.01 3.75
C PHE A 54 5.48 6.78 2.40
N TRP A 55 4.85 6.03 1.49
CA TRP A 55 5.32 5.87 0.12
C TRP A 55 5.36 7.19 -0.64
N THR A 56 4.27 7.97 -0.57
CA THR A 56 4.20 9.29 -1.21
C THR A 56 5.23 10.24 -0.61
N LEU A 57 5.35 10.27 0.72
CA LEU A 57 6.36 11.05 1.43
C LEU A 57 7.77 10.68 0.98
N ALA A 58 8.08 9.39 0.87
CA ALA A 58 9.37 8.91 0.41
C ALA A 58 9.67 9.37 -1.03
N LEU A 59 8.71 9.29 -1.94
CA LEU A 59 8.85 9.81 -3.31
C LEU A 59 9.15 11.31 -3.33
N VAL A 60 8.40 12.11 -2.57
CA VAL A 60 8.64 13.56 -2.45
C VAL A 60 10.03 13.85 -1.91
N LEU A 61 10.49 13.12 -0.88
CA LEU A 61 11.82 13.26 -0.30
C LEU A 61 12.93 12.95 -1.32
N ILE A 62 12.76 11.95 -2.18
CA ILE A 62 13.70 11.68 -3.30
C ILE A 62 13.72 12.87 -4.28
N LEU A 63 12.55 13.43 -4.63
CA LEU A 63 12.46 14.58 -5.54
C LEU A 63 13.17 15.83 -5.03
N ILE A 64 13.10 16.09 -3.71
CA ILE A 64 13.81 17.21 -3.07
C ILE A 64 15.25 16.86 -2.64
N LYS A 65 15.81 15.76 -3.17
CA LYS A 65 17.19 15.30 -2.94
C LYS A 65 17.53 15.03 -1.46
N ARG A 66 16.59 14.46 -0.71
CA ARG A 66 16.78 14.02 0.68
C ARG A 66 16.70 12.47 0.77
N PRO A 67 17.73 11.73 0.31
CA PRO A 67 17.67 10.28 0.15
C PRO A 67 17.62 9.52 1.50
N THR A 68 18.30 10.00 2.54
CA THR A 68 18.29 9.33 3.87
C THR A 68 16.89 9.30 4.50
N PRO A 69 16.17 10.43 4.66
CA PRO A 69 14.80 10.37 5.18
C PRO A 69 13.84 9.67 4.22
N ALA A 70 14.08 9.73 2.90
CA ALA A 70 13.29 8.95 1.93
C ALA A 70 13.43 7.44 2.16
N LEU A 71 14.65 6.96 2.44
CA LEU A 71 14.91 5.55 2.75
C LEU A 71 14.13 5.13 3.99
N VAL A 72 14.19 5.92 5.06
CA VAL A 72 13.45 5.64 6.30
C VAL A 72 11.94 5.62 6.05
N ALA A 73 11.40 6.63 5.36
CA ALA A 73 9.98 6.68 5.02
C ALA A 73 9.54 5.49 4.14
N GLY A 74 10.37 5.08 3.17
CA GLY A 74 10.12 3.91 2.32
C GLY A 74 10.12 2.60 3.10
N LEU A 75 11.03 2.43 4.06
CA LEU A 75 11.05 1.26 4.94
C LEU A 75 9.82 1.22 5.86
N ILE A 76 9.39 2.38 6.38
CA ILE A 76 8.14 2.48 7.16
C ILE A 76 6.94 2.10 6.29
N ALA A 77 6.89 2.56 5.04
CA ALA A 77 5.80 2.19 4.12
C ALA A 77 5.70 0.67 3.94
N VAL A 78 6.82 -0.02 3.73
CA VAL A 78 6.87 -1.48 3.62
C VAL A 78 6.43 -2.15 4.94
N ALA A 79 6.95 -1.70 6.07
CA ALA A 79 6.59 -2.27 7.37
C ALA A 79 5.09 -2.13 7.68
N VAL A 80 4.51 -0.96 7.39
CA VAL A 80 3.07 -0.71 7.53
C VAL A 80 2.28 -1.60 6.58
N ALA A 81 2.67 -1.73 5.32
CA ALA A 81 1.95 -2.57 4.36
C ALA A 81 1.93 -4.05 4.74
N VAL A 82 3.03 -4.56 5.31
CA VAL A 82 3.11 -5.96 5.77
C VAL A 82 2.10 -6.26 6.88
N THR A 83 1.60 -5.24 7.60
CA THR A 83 0.52 -5.45 8.58
C THR A 83 -0.77 -5.99 7.93
N LEU A 84 -0.96 -5.85 6.61
CA LEU A 84 -2.09 -6.44 5.90
C LEU A 84 -2.20 -7.97 6.11
N PHE A 85 -1.07 -8.67 6.24
CA PHE A 85 -1.07 -10.11 6.47
C PHE A 85 -1.66 -10.49 7.83
N ARG A 86 -1.58 -9.60 8.83
CA ARG A 86 -2.25 -9.79 10.13
C ARG A 86 -3.78 -9.72 9.99
N ASP A 87 -4.26 -8.93 9.04
CA ASP A 87 -5.69 -8.67 8.84
C ASP A 87 -6.35 -9.71 7.90
N MET A 88 -5.56 -10.62 7.32
CA MET A 88 -6.07 -11.76 6.55
C MET A 88 -6.94 -12.67 7.42
N ASN A 89 -8.10 -13.07 6.91
CA ASN A 89 -9.10 -13.91 7.58
C ASN A 89 -9.62 -13.38 8.93
N ARG A 90 -9.32 -12.13 9.27
CA ARG A 90 -9.84 -11.45 10.44
C ARG A 90 -11.21 -10.87 10.11
N GLU A 91 -12.17 -11.01 11.02
CA GLU A 91 -13.47 -10.36 10.88
C GLU A 91 -13.32 -8.83 11.00
N LEU A 92 -13.81 -8.13 9.98
CA LEU A 92 -13.87 -6.69 9.89
C LEU A 92 -15.35 -6.26 9.77
N PRO A 93 -15.73 -5.11 10.35
CA PRO A 93 -17.06 -4.56 10.14
C PRO A 93 -17.27 -4.27 8.65
N GLY A 94 -18.30 -4.88 8.07
CA GLY A 94 -18.72 -4.67 6.68
C GLY A 94 -19.68 -3.50 6.51
N ASP A 95 -20.25 -3.00 7.61
CA ASP A 95 -21.09 -1.81 7.65
C ASP A 95 -20.76 -0.94 8.88
N GLU A 96 -21.27 0.29 8.87
CA GLU A 96 -21.10 1.29 9.93
C GLU A 96 -21.77 0.86 11.26
N GLY A 97 -22.71 -0.08 11.20
CA GLY A 97 -23.42 -0.63 12.36
C GLY A 97 -22.74 -1.84 12.99
N GLY A 98 -21.69 -2.39 12.38
CA GLY A 98 -21.00 -3.60 12.81
C GLY A 98 -21.86 -4.87 12.77
N VAL A 99 -22.97 -4.87 12.01
CA VAL A 99 -23.90 -6.00 11.93
C VAL A 99 -23.38 -7.03 10.93
N THR A 100 -22.94 -6.55 9.76
CA THR A 100 -22.30 -7.38 8.75
C THR A 100 -20.83 -7.53 9.08
N LYS A 101 -20.33 -8.76 9.04
CA LYS A 101 -18.90 -9.06 9.19
C LYS A 101 -18.36 -9.61 7.89
N ILE A 102 -17.27 -9.04 7.41
CA ILE A 102 -16.55 -9.47 6.21
C ILE A 102 -15.09 -9.70 6.55
N ALA A 103 -14.42 -10.59 5.84
CA ALA A 103 -13.00 -10.86 6.01
C ALA A 103 -12.29 -10.84 4.66
N ILE A 104 -11.02 -10.41 4.67
CA ILE A 104 -10.15 -10.54 3.51
C ILE A 104 -9.71 -12.00 3.43
N THR A 105 -10.18 -12.73 2.43
CA THR A 105 -9.90 -14.17 2.28
C THR A 105 -8.69 -14.42 1.39
N GLN A 106 -8.47 -13.56 0.39
CA GLN A 106 -7.35 -13.73 -0.55
C GLN A 106 -6.74 -12.39 -0.98
N LEU A 107 -5.43 -12.41 -1.16
CA LEU A 107 -4.68 -11.34 -1.84
C LEU A 107 -4.63 -11.65 -3.33
N LEU A 108 -4.98 -10.66 -4.16
CA LEU A 108 -5.02 -10.79 -5.62
C LEU A 108 -3.82 -10.05 -6.25
N PRO A 109 -3.57 -10.21 -7.57
CA PRO A 109 -2.40 -9.65 -8.25
C PRO A 109 -2.11 -8.17 -7.98
N GLY A 110 -3.14 -7.33 -7.89
CA GLY A 110 -3.00 -5.90 -7.59
C GLY A 110 -2.34 -5.64 -6.24
N CYS A 111 -2.58 -6.48 -5.23
CA CYS A 111 -1.94 -6.35 -3.92
C CYS A 111 -0.43 -6.64 -4.00
N TYR A 112 -0.02 -7.64 -4.77
CA TYR A 112 1.40 -7.96 -4.96
C TYR A 112 2.13 -6.86 -5.74
N VAL A 113 1.48 -6.30 -6.77
CA VAL A 113 2.02 -5.15 -7.52
C VAL A 113 2.11 -3.91 -6.63
N TRP A 114 1.16 -3.70 -5.73
CA TRP A 114 1.23 -2.65 -4.70
C TRP A 114 2.44 -2.85 -3.78
N PHE A 115 2.65 -4.04 -3.24
CA PHE A 115 3.86 -4.36 -2.45
C PHE A 115 5.16 -4.11 -3.22
N ALA A 116 5.22 -4.49 -4.49
CA ALA A 116 6.38 -4.23 -5.35
C ALA A 116 6.63 -2.72 -5.54
N SER A 117 5.57 -1.94 -5.73
CA SER A 117 5.67 -0.46 -5.77
C SER A 117 6.28 0.07 -4.48
N LEU A 118 5.78 -0.37 -3.31
CA LEU A 118 6.28 0.06 -2.01
C LEU A 118 7.75 -0.30 -1.80
N ALA A 119 8.12 -1.55 -2.09
CA ALA A 119 9.48 -2.07 -1.92
C ALA A 119 10.51 -1.41 -2.85
N SER A 120 10.09 -0.95 -4.03
CA SER A 120 10.98 -0.28 -4.97
C SER A 120 11.47 1.10 -4.50
N VAL A 121 10.71 1.78 -3.63
CA VAL A 121 11.06 3.13 -3.14
C VAL A 121 12.28 3.16 -2.22
N PRO A 122 12.40 2.34 -1.15
CA PRO A 122 13.61 2.34 -0.32
C PRO A 122 14.85 1.91 -1.13
N LEU A 123 14.72 0.99 -2.09
CA LEU A 123 15.80 0.64 -3.02
C LEU A 123 16.25 1.86 -3.83
N LEU A 124 15.29 2.61 -4.39
CA LEU A 124 15.59 3.82 -5.14
C LEU A 124 16.24 4.90 -4.26
N ALA A 125 15.75 5.09 -3.03
CA ALA A 125 16.31 6.02 -2.07
C ALA A 125 17.76 5.66 -1.69
N PHE A 126 18.05 4.36 -1.52
CA PHE A 126 19.40 3.87 -1.26
C PHE A 126 20.36 4.17 -2.42
N LEU A 127 19.96 3.85 -3.67
CA LEU A 127 20.74 4.16 -4.87
C LEU A 127 20.96 5.66 -5.08
N SER A 128 20.05 6.48 -4.56
CA SER A 128 20.11 7.94 -4.61
C SER A 128 21.07 8.56 -3.58
N ARG A 129 21.55 7.78 -2.60
CA ARG A 129 22.51 8.23 -1.57
C ARG A 129 23.97 8.18 -2.04
N SER A 130 24.28 7.28 -2.98
CA SER A 130 25.65 7.04 -3.47
C SER A 130 26.07 7.97 -4.61
N LYS A 131 25.29 9.02 -4.91
CA LYS A 131 25.58 10.03 -5.93
C LYS A 131 25.53 11.41 -5.31
#